data_AF-A0A973DLL9-F1
#
_entry.id   AF-A0A973DLL9-F1
#
_cell.length_a   1.000
_cell.length_b   1.000
_cell.length_c   1.000
_cell.angle_alpha   90.00
_cell.angle_beta   90.00
_cell.angle_gamma   90.00
#
_symmetry.space_group_name_H-M   'P 1'
#
loop_
_entity.id
_entity.type
_entity.pdbx_description
1 polymer ?
#
loop_
_entity_poly.entity_id
_entity_poly.type
_entity_poly.pdbx_seq_one_letter_code
_entity_poly.pdbx_strand_id
1 'polypeptide(L)' 'ATGIACFGFGSWDHSSEYEATVWDYRTQKLIGKVSSIADGTSYMPAVVIPIPLIAPVQADACKGMASQLKNFFSTSVK' A
#
# COMPACT_ATOMS: atom_id res chain seq x y z
N ALA A 1 -5.93 19.18 -2.53
CA ALA A 1 -6.47 19.96 -3.67
C ALA A 1 -7.98 19.81 -3.66
N THR A 2 -8.68 20.92 -3.92
CA THR A 2 -10.13 21.09 -4.06
C THR A 2 -10.76 20.07 -5.04
N GLY A 3 -11.74 19.29 -4.58
CA GLY A 3 -12.53 18.40 -5.42
C GLY A 3 -13.96 18.94 -5.59
N ILE A 4 -14.35 19.24 -6.82
CA ILE A 4 -15.68 19.74 -7.19
C ILE A 4 -16.70 18.59 -7.05
N ALA A 5 -17.38 18.51 -5.91
CA ALA A 5 -18.53 17.62 -5.72
C ALA A 5 -19.81 18.30 -6.26
N CYS A 6 -19.98 18.37 -7.58
CA CYS A 6 -21.20 18.94 -8.20
C CYS A 6 -21.80 18.08 -9.33
N PHE A 7 -21.45 16.80 -9.46
CA PHE A 7 -22.03 15.89 -10.47
C PHE A 7 -22.12 14.41 -10.03
N GLY A 8 -22.33 14.13 -8.74
CA GLY A 8 -22.64 12.76 -8.30
C GLY A 8 -21.54 11.71 -8.53
N PHE A 9 -20.30 12.14 -8.73
CA PHE A 9 -19.15 11.25 -8.81
C PHE A 9 -18.07 11.77 -7.86
N GLY A 10 -17.73 10.97 -6.87
CA GLY A 10 -16.57 11.19 -6.00
C GLY A 10 -15.48 10.21 -6.39
N SER A 11 -14.32 10.72 -6.81
CA SER A 11 -13.10 9.93 -6.91
C SER A 11 -12.09 10.45 -5.91
N TRP A 12 -11.46 9.55 -5.18
CA TRP A 12 -10.37 9.88 -4.27
C TRP A 12 -9.24 8.91 -4.49
N ASP A 13 -8.06 9.43 -4.80
CA ASP A 13 -6.84 8.65 -4.82
C ASP A 13 -6.44 8.29 -3.39
N HIS A 14 -6.14 7.02 -3.16
CA HIS A 14 -5.50 6.54 -1.95
C HIS A 14 -4.13 5.97 -2.33
N SER A 15 -3.08 6.43 -1.68
CA SER A 15 -1.75 5.84 -1.72
C SER A 15 -1.43 5.21 -0.35
N SER A 16 -0.68 4.12 -0.34
CA SER A 16 -0.21 3.46 0.88
C SER A 16 1.23 3.03 0.75
N GLU A 17 2.09 3.62 1.58
CA GLU A 17 3.53 3.35 1.63
C GLU A 17 3.87 2.65 2.94
N TYR A 18 4.54 1.50 2.86
CA TYR A 18 5.03 0.76 4.02
C TYR A 18 6.55 0.55 3.92
N GLU A 19 7.28 0.87 4.99
CA GLU A 19 8.72 0.63 5.13
C GLU A 19 8.99 -0.33 6.29
N ALA A 20 9.79 -1.38 6.03
CA ALA A 20 10.28 -2.34 7.01
C ALA A 20 11.81 -2.29 7.07
N THR A 21 12.35 -2.25 8.29
CA THR A 21 13.80 -2.18 8.53
C THR A 21 14.26 -3.46 9.22
N VAL A 22 15.22 -4.17 8.64
CA VAL A 22 15.71 -5.46 9.15
C VAL A 22 17.09 -5.30 9.81
N TRP A 23 17.19 -5.72 11.06
CA TRP A 23 18.40 -5.62 11.89
C TRP A 23 18.94 -7.00 12.26
N ASP A 24 20.25 -7.16 12.25
CA ASP A 24 20.93 -8.31 12.83
C ASP A 24 21.29 -8.04 14.29
N TYR A 25 20.75 -8.85 15.20
CA TYR A 25 20.96 -8.72 16.64
C TYR A 25 22.38 -9.08 17.09
N ARG A 26 23.10 -9.94 16.34
CA ARG A 26 24.44 -10.40 16.70
C ARG A 26 25.49 -9.36 16.38
N THR A 27 25.33 -8.71 15.24
CA THR A 27 26.27 -7.69 14.75
C THR A 27 25.80 -6.27 15.06
N GLN A 28 24.57 -6.10 15.56
CA GLN A 28 23.91 -4.82 15.80
C GLN A 28 23.91 -3.90 14.56
N LYS A 29 23.87 -4.50 13.37
CA LYS A 29 23.94 -3.78 12.09
C LYS A 29 22.62 -3.88 11.34
N LEU A 30 22.32 -2.81 10.61
CA LEU A 30 21.25 -2.78 9.63
C LEU A 30 21.65 -3.68 8.46
N ILE A 31 20.88 -4.75 8.22
CA ILE A 31 21.15 -5.70 7.14
C ILE A 31 20.32 -5.44 5.89
N GLY A 32 19.26 -4.63 6.00
CA GLY A 32 18.49 -4.21 4.83
C GLY A 32 17.24 -3.43 5.17
N LYS A 33 16.72 -2.72 4.16
CA LYS A 33 15.43 -2.04 4.20
C LYS A 33 14.54 -2.62 3.09
N VAL A 34 13.28 -2.86 3.40
CA VAL A 34 12.28 -3.37 2.48
C VAL A 34 11.11 -2.39 2.44
N SER A 35 10.85 -1.80 1.28
CA SER A 35 9.77 -0.84 1.10
C SER A 35 8.76 -1.36 0.07
N SER A 36 7.48 -1.11 0.30
CA SER A 36 6.39 -1.48 -0.61
C SER A 36 5.40 -0.33 -0.72
N ILE A 37 5.03 0.01 -1.96
CA ILE A 37 4.11 1.10 -2.29
C ILE A 37 2.94 0.48 -3.06
N ALA A 38 1.71 0.85 -2.71
CA ALA A 38 0.55 0.58 -3.55
C ALA A 38 -0.34 1.81 -3.67
N ASP A 39 -0.76 2.08 -4.90
CA ASP A 39 -1.62 3.20 -5.27
C ASP A 39 -2.93 2.67 -5.86
N GLY A 40 -4.04 3.33 -5.56
CA GLY A 40 -5.34 2.96 -6.11
C GLY A 40 -6.38 4.06 -5.95
N THR A 41 -7.20 4.23 -6.98
CA THR A 41 -8.24 5.25 -7.03
C THR A 41 -9.58 4.64 -6.60
N SER A 42 -10.18 5.19 -5.55
CA SER A 42 -11.52 4.82 -5.11
C SER A 42 -12.55 5.66 -5.88
N TYR A 43 -13.62 5.04 -6.37
CA TYR A 43 -14.67 5.71 -7.12
C TYR A 43 -16.05 5.40 -6.52
N MET A 44 -16.91 6.41 -6.44
CA MET A 44 -18.26 6.29 -5.90
C MET A 44 -19.27 6.86 -6.90
N PRO A 45 -19.96 6.00 -7.67
CA PRO A 45 -20.99 6.43 -8.61
C PRO A 45 -22.30 6.78 -7.87
N ALA A 46 -22.91 7.93 -8.16
CA ALA A 46 -24.23 8.31 -7.62
C ALA A 46 -25.31 8.27 -8.72
N VAL A 47 -25.72 7.06 -9.12
CA VAL A 47 -26.77 6.85 -10.14
C VAL A 47 -28.18 6.87 -9.51
N VAL A 48 -28.35 6.37 -8.28
CA VAL A 48 -29.59 6.48 -7.47
C VAL A 48 -29.27 6.46 -5.97
N ILE A 49 -28.42 5.52 -5.55
CA ILE A 49 -27.83 5.43 -4.20
C ILE A 49 -26.31 5.31 -4.39
N PRO A 50 -25.49 6.14 -3.73
CA PRO A 50 -24.04 6.02 -3.83
C PRO A 50 -23.56 4.70 -3.19
N ILE A 51 -22.97 3.81 -3.99
CA ILE A 51 -22.30 2.59 -3.50
C ILE A 51 -20.79 2.83 -3.51
N PRO A 52 -20.12 2.84 -2.35
CA PRO A 52 -18.67 3.07 -2.29
C PRO A 52 -17.90 1.86 -2.84
N LEU A 53 -16.99 2.10 -3.79
CA LEU A 53 -16.02 1.10 -4.28
C LEU A 53 -14.61 1.58 -3.91
N ILE A 54 -14.11 1.03 -2.80
CA ILE A 54 -12.84 1.43 -2.19
C ILE A 54 -11.73 0.53 -2.73
N ALA A 55 -10.68 1.13 -3.30
CA ALA A 55 -9.50 0.39 -3.73
C ALA A 55 -8.74 -0.16 -2.50
N PRO A 56 -8.42 -1.46 -2.42
CA PRO A 56 -7.78 -2.07 -1.25
C PRO A 56 -6.26 -1.82 -1.22
N VAL A 57 -5.84 -0.56 -1.33
CA VAL A 57 -4.43 -0.17 -1.47
C VAL A 57 -3.55 -0.61 -0.30
N GLN A 58 -4.12 -0.66 0.91
CA GLN A 58 -3.39 -1.14 2.10
C GLN A 58 -3.13 -2.64 2.04
N ALA A 59 -4.09 -3.43 1.56
CA ALA A 59 -3.93 -4.88 1.44
C ALA A 59 -2.91 -5.23 0.36
N ASP A 60 -2.91 -4.50 -0.75
CA ASP A 60 -1.95 -4.67 -1.84
C ASP A 60 -0.54 -4.25 -1.42
N ALA A 61 -0.39 -3.12 -0.72
CA ALA A 61 0.91 -2.71 -0.19
C ALA A 61 1.44 -3.67 0.87
N CYS A 62 0.57 -4.21 1.74
CA CYS A 62 0.92 -5.22 2.73
C CYS A 62 1.38 -6.53 2.08
N LYS A 63 0.66 -6.99 1.05
CA LYS A 63 1.02 -8.19 0.28
C LYS A 63 2.34 -8.02 -0.46
N GLY A 64 2.58 -6.84 -1.05
CA GLY A 64 3.84 -6.46 -1.67
C GLY A 64 5.00 -6.54 -0.67
N MET A 65 4.83 -5.93 0.51
CA MET A 65 5.81 -5.98 1.59
C MET A 65 6.10 -7.42 2.05
N ALA A 66 5.07 -8.24 2.25
CA ALA A 66 5.24 -9.63 2.67
C ALA A 66 6.04 -10.46 1.66
N SER A 67 5.79 -10.25 0.36
CA SER A 67 6.54 -10.91 -0.71
C SER A 67 8.01 -10.48 -0.72
N GLN A 68 8.27 -9.18 -0.58
CA GLN A 68 9.62 -8.63 -0.57
C GLN A 68 10.42 -9.10 0.66
N LEU A 69 9.80 -9.15 1.83
CA LEU A 69 10.41 -9.71 3.04
C LEU A 69 10.73 -11.20 2.89
N LYS A 70 9.81 -11.99 2.32
CA LYS A 70 10.06 -13.41 2.06
C LYS A 70 11.27 -13.61 1.14
N ASN A 71 11.37 -12.83 0.07
CA ASN A 71 12.50 -12.88 -0.85
C ASN A 71 13.82 -12.45 -0.19
N PHE A 72 13.78 -11.42 0.66
CA PHE A 72 14.93 -10.96 1.43
C PHE A 72 15.50 -12.09 2.30
N PHE A 73 14.65 -12.77 3.08
CA PHE A 73 15.10 -13.87 3.93
C PHE A 73 15.46 -15.13 3.15
N SER A 74 14.75 -15.49 2.09
CA SER A 74 15.10 -16.67 1.26
C SER A 74 16.43 -16.50 0.51
N THR A 75 16.79 -15.27 0.13
CA THR A 75 18.09 -14.98 -0.50
C THR A 75 19.21 -14.90 0.54
N SER A 76 18.93 -14.31 1.71
CA SER A 76 19.92 -14.10 2.77
C SER A 76 20.26 -15.37 3.58
N VAL A 77 19.42 -16.41 3.54
CA VAL A 77 19.61 -17.67 4.29
C VAL A 77 20.36 -18.73 3.45
N LYS A 78 20.86 -18.37 2.27
CA LYS A 78 21.71 -19.22 1.43
C LYS A 78 23.18 -18.81 1.56
#